data_AF-A0A7U2R058-F1
#
_entry.id   AF-A0A7U2R058-F1
#
_cell.length_a   1.000
_cell.length_b   1.000
_cell.length_c   1.000
_cell.angle_alpha   90.00
_cell.angle_beta   90.00
_cell.angle_gamma   90.00
#
_symmetry.space_group_name_H-M   'P 1'
#
loop_
_entity.id
_entity.type
_entity.pdbx_description
1 polymer ?
#
loop_
_entity_poly.entity_id
_entity_poly.type
_entity_poly.pdbx_seq_one_letter_code
_entity_poly.pdbx_strand_id
1 'polypeptide(L)'
;MMLFKSVLGILCSSSMAAAHMEISWPYPLRGRFDPYSDPFLIDYSMTSPLYPDGSSFLCEGYQMNTAWRATVSYTAGDTYNITLSGSLGRARKTDQ
;
A
#
# COMPACT_ATOMS: atom_id res chain seq x y z
N MET A 1 45.37 1.44 7.14
CA MET A 1 44.72 2.34 6.14
C MET A 1 43.84 1.62 5.10
N MET A 2 43.43 0.35 5.33
CA MET A 2 42.56 -0.42 4.40
C MET A 2 41.20 -0.81 4.97
N LEU A 3 41.02 -0.87 6.30
CA LEU A 3 39.73 -1.18 6.92
C LEU A 3 38.65 -0.09 6.67
N PHE A 4 39.05 1.18 6.61
CA PHE A 4 38.10 2.30 6.48
C PHE A 4 37.40 2.35 5.11
N LYS A 5 38.07 1.82 4.06
CA LYS A 5 37.52 1.76 2.70
C LYS A 5 36.43 0.69 2.56
N SER A 6 36.51 -0.38 3.35
CA SER A 6 35.55 -1.49 3.31
C SER A 6 34.23 -1.11 4.00
N VAL A 7 34.29 -0.34 5.09
CA VAL A 7 33.09 0.15 5.80
C VAL A 7 32.26 1.11 4.95
N LEU A 8 32.90 1.98 4.17
CA LEU A 8 32.19 2.91 3.26
C LEU A 8 31.45 2.18 2.11
N GLY A 9 32.00 1.05 1.64
CA GLY A 9 31.38 0.26 0.56
C GLY A 9 30.08 -0.43 0.96
N ILE A 10 29.96 -0.84 2.23
CA ILE A 10 28.78 -1.53 2.75
C ILE A 10 27.61 -0.55 2.96
N LEU A 11 27.88 0.69 3.39
CA LEU A 11 26.85 1.71 3.62
C LEU A 11 26.18 2.20 2.33
N CYS A 12 26.88 2.18 1.19
CA CYS A 12 26.33 2.61 -0.10
C CYS A 12 25.44 1.56 -0.79
N SER A 13 25.32 0.35 -0.24
CA SER A 13 24.55 -0.74 -0.87
C SER A 13 23.08 -0.82 -0.40
N SER A 14 22.65 0.05 0.52
CA SER A 14 21.27 0.06 1.02
C SER A 14 20.37 0.95 0.15
N SER A 15 19.93 0.43 -1.00
CA SER A 15 18.84 1.04 -1.74
C SER A 15 17.53 0.78 -0.99
N MET A 16 17.00 1.79 -0.30
CA MET A 16 15.62 1.76 0.21
C MET A 16 14.66 1.69 -0.98
N ALA A 17 14.18 0.49 -1.29
CA ALA A 17 13.06 0.29 -2.20
C ALA A 17 11.78 0.76 -1.49
N ALA A 18 11.45 2.03 -1.64
CA ALA A 18 10.19 2.58 -1.16
C ALA A 18 9.09 2.20 -2.17
N ALA A 19 8.45 1.05 -1.97
CA ALA A 19 7.32 0.59 -2.77
C ALA A 19 6.01 0.95 -2.06
N HIS A 20 5.59 2.21 -2.16
CA HIS A 20 4.35 2.70 -1.57
C HIS A 20 3.19 2.50 -2.56
N MET A 21 2.32 1.54 -2.25
CA MET A 21 1.18 1.15 -3.09
C MET A 21 -0.10 1.08 -2.26
N GLU A 22 -1.22 1.42 -2.89
CA GLU A 22 -2.58 1.27 -2.38
C GLU A 22 -3.40 0.46 -3.40
N ILE A 23 -4.47 -0.20 -2.94
CA ILE A 23 -5.40 -0.91 -3.83
C ILE A 23 -6.40 0.10 -4.42
N SER A 24 -6.50 0.16 -5.74
CA SER A 24 -7.46 1.02 -6.44
C SER A 24 -8.71 0.25 -6.89
N TRP A 25 -8.61 -1.07 -7.07
CA TRP A 25 -9.75 -1.94 -7.32
C TRP A 25 -9.49 -3.38 -6.83
N PRO A 26 -10.41 -4.02 -6.09
CA PRO A 26 -11.66 -3.48 -5.54
C PRO A 26 -11.43 -2.35 -4.55
N TYR A 27 -12.45 -1.51 -4.36
CA TYR A 27 -12.33 -0.32 -3.53
C TYR A 27 -12.18 -0.68 -2.05
N PRO A 28 -11.12 -0.19 -1.37
CA PRO A 28 -10.94 -0.38 0.07
C PRO A 28 -11.80 0.62 0.87
N LEU A 29 -11.92 0.38 2.18
CA LEU A 29 -12.58 1.32 3.09
C LEU A 29 -11.89 2.69 3.01
N ARG A 30 -12.68 3.76 2.84
CA ARG A 30 -12.21 5.15 2.74
C ARG A 30 -11.21 5.40 1.60
N GLY A 31 -11.14 4.50 0.61
CA GLY A 31 -10.24 4.64 -0.52
C GLY A 31 -10.61 5.80 -1.43
N ARG A 32 -9.62 6.60 -1.83
CA ARG A 32 -9.83 7.78 -2.69
C ARG A 32 -10.44 7.48 -4.08
N PHE A 33 -10.32 6.23 -4.54
CA PHE A 33 -10.81 5.81 -5.86
C PHE A 33 -12.28 5.37 -5.85
N ASP A 34 -12.89 5.26 -4.67
CA ASP A 34 -14.28 4.86 -4.51
C ASP A 34 -15.22 6.06 -4.74
N PRO A 35 -16.06 6.04 -5.79
CA PRO A 35 -17.00 7.14 -6.04
C PRO A 35 -18.11 7.24 -4.98
N TYR A 36 -18.28 6.21 -4.14
CA TYR A 36 -19.30 6.16 -3.09
C TYR A 36 -18.72 6.36 -1.69
N SER A 37 -17.44 6.73 -1.56
CA SER A 37 -16.84 7.07 -0.27
C SER A 37 -17.32 8.43 0.21
N ASP A 38 -17.48 8.58 1.53
CA ASP A 38 -17.79 9.88 2.14
C ASP A 38 -16.60 10.83 1.91
N PRO A 39 -16.79 11.96 1.19
CA PRO A 39 -15.71 12.90 0.87
C PRO A 39 -14.95 13.44 2.08
N PHE A 40 -15.59 13.47 3.26
CA PHE A 40 -14.97 13.96 4.50
C PHE A 40 -14.15 12.89 5.23
N LEU A 41 -14.30 11.61 4.85
CA LEU A 41 -13.62 10.48 5.49
C LEU A 41 -12.58 9.81 4.59
N ILE A 42 -12.39 10.28 3.35
CA ILE A 42 -11.39 9.72 2.43
C ILE A 42 -9.99 9.79 3.05
N ASP A 43 -9.31 8.65 3.07
CA ASP A 43 -7.91 8.58 3.45
C ASP A 43 -7.00 8.69 2.20
N TYR A 44 -6.27 9.80 2.11
CA TYR A 44 -5.27 10.04 1.07
C TYR A 44 -3.88 9.51 1.45
N SER A 45 -3.74 8.88 2.62
CA SER A 45 -2.50 8.30 3.11
C SER A 45 -2.42 6.78 2.95
N MET A 46 -3.38 6.15 2.26
CA MET A 46 -3.49 4.70 2.02
C MET A 46 -2.29 4.04 1.30
N THR A 47 -1.34 4.82 0.77
CA THR A 47 -0.05 4.32 0.26
C THR A 47 1.01 4.15 1.34
N SER A 48 0.75 4.66 2.55
CA SER A 48 1.64 4.57 3.70
C SER A 48 1.55 3.17 4.31
N PRO A 49 2.67 2.61 4.81
CA PRO A 49 2.62 1.36 5.57
C PRO A 49 1.85 1.58 6.88
N LEU A 50 1.33 0.48 7.44
CA LEU A 50 0.79 0.48 8.80
C LEU A 50 1.82 1.01 9.79
N TYR A 51 1.35 1.55 10.92
CA TYR A 51 2.26 1.99 11.96
C TYR A 51 3.09 0.83 12.53
N PRO A 52 4.40 1.02 12.76
CA PRO A 52 5.28 -0.03 13.27
C PRO A 52 4.89 -0.57 14.65
N ASP A 53 4.15 0.21 15.44
CA ASP A 53 3.64 -0.17 16.76
C ASP A 53 2.35 -1.01 16.70
N GLY A 54 1.80 -1.21 15.49
CA GLY A 54 0.58 -1.98 15.26
C GLY A 54 -0.71 -1.23 15.59
N SER A 55 -0.65 0.06 15.94
CA SER A 55 -1.84 0.83 16.34
C SER A 55 -2.88 1.00 15.21
N SER A 56 -2.45 0.93 13.95
CA SER A 56 -3.33 0.98 12.77
C SER A 56 -3.68 -0.41 12.19
N PHE A 57 -3.29 -1.51 12.85
CA PHE A 57 -3.70 -2.86 12.47
C PHE A 57 -5.03 -3.22 13.14
N LEU A 58 -6.07 -3.71 12.46
CA LEU A 58 -6.29 -4.05 11.04
C LEU A 58 -6.87 -2.87 10.24
N CYS A 59 -6.75 -2.90 8.90
CA CYS A 59 -7.36 -1.96 7.93
C CYS A 59 -7.35 -0.48 8.34
N GLU A 60 -6.23 0.01 8.90
CA GLU A 60 -6.07 1.39 9.41
C GLU A 60 -7.08 1.79 10.50
N GLY A 61 -7.73 0.80 11.14
CA GLY A 61 -8.79 0.98 12.13
C GLY A 61 -10.17 1.28 11.54
N TYR A 62 -10.30 1.36 10.21
CA TYR A 62 -11.52 1.84 9.55
C TYR A 62 -12.71 0.89 9.68
N GLN A 63 -12.47 -0.40 9.95
CA GLN A 63 -13.53 -1.37 10.21
C GLN A 63 -14.41 -1.01 11.43
N MET A 64 -13.91 -0.18 12.36
CA MET A 64 -14.64 0.17 13.58
C MET A 64 -15.55 1.40 13.41
N ASN A 65 -15.30 2.22 12.39
CA ASN A 65 -15.91 3.55 12.27
C ASN A 65 -16.36 3.87 10.83
N THR A 66 -16.34 2.89 9.94
CA THR A 66 -16.85 3.00 8.57
C THR A 66 -17.98 2.01 8.41
N ALA A 67 -19.15 2.50 7.96
CA ALA A 67 -20.28 1.63 7.68
C ALA A 67 -19.90 0.59 6.61
N TRP A 68 -20.24 -0.67 6.85
CA TRP A 68 -19.89 -1.75 5.96
C TRP A 68 -20.62 -1.64 4.63
N ARG A 69 -19.89 -1.87 3.53
CA ARG A 69 -20.43 -1.97 2.18
C ARG A 69 -19.54 -2.90 1.35
N ALA A 70 -20.14 -3.91 0.72
CA ALA A 70 -19.42 -4.72 -0.26
C ALA A 70 -19.13 -3.88 -1.53
N THR A 71 -17.88 -3.89 -1.99
CA THR A 71 -17.45 -3.18 -3.21
C THR A 71 -17.38 -4.10 -4.42
N VAL A 72 -17.33 -5.41 -4.17
CA VAL A 72 -17.31 -6.48 -5.18
C VAL A 72 -17.83 -7.76 -4.54
N SER A 73 -18.31 -8.70 -5.35
CA SER A 73 -18.68 -10.06 -4.93
C SER A 73 -17.87 -11.08 -5.71
N TYR A 74 -17.40 -12.11 -5.02
CA TYR A 74 -16.57 -13.16 -5.59
C TYR A 74 -17.21 -14.53 -5.40
N THR A 75 -17.23 -15.31 -6.46
CA THR A 75 -17.56 -16.74 -6.47
C THR A 75 -16.29 -17.56 -6.30
N ALA A 76 -16.34 -18.59 -5.47
CA ALA A 76 -15.20 -19.46 -5.19
C ALA A 76 -14.78 -20.26 -6.42
N GLY A 77 -13.47 -20.38 -6.65
CA GLY A 77 -12.87 -21.13 -7.76
C GLY A 77 -12.54 -20.29 -9.00
N ASP A 78 -13.06 -19.07 -9.08
CA ASP A 78 -12.79 -18.16 -10.19
C ASP A 78 -11.52 -17.32 -9.98
N THR A 79 -11.02 -16.73 -11.07
CA THR A 79 -9.88 -15.79 -11.07
C THR A 79 -10.39 -14.37 -11.24
N TYR A 80 -9.91 -13.46 -10.40
CA TYR A 80 -10.28 -12.04 -10.43
C TYR A 80 -9.06 -11.16 -10.54
N ASN A 81 -9.25 -10.00 -11.17
CA ASN A 81 -8.22 -8.98 -11.25
C ASN A 81 -8.16 -8.15 -9.97
N ILE A 82 -6.99 -7.61 -9.65
CA ILE A 82 -6.81 -6.59 -8.61
C ILE A 82 -5.94 -5.51 -9.23
N THR A 83 -6.29 -4.25 -9.00
CA THR A 83 -5.53 -3.10 -9.49
C THR A 83 -4.90 -2.38 -8.30
N LEU A 84 -3.60 -2.14 -8.40
CA LEU A 84 -2.82 -1.38 -7.45
C LEU A 84 -2.41 -0.05 -8.08
N SER A 85 -2.42 1.01 -7.28
CA SER A 85 -1.94 2.33 -7.63
C SER A 85 -0.86 2.74 -6.63
N GLY A 86 0.18 3.45 -7.05
CA GLY A 86 1.25 3.84 -6.14
C GLY A 86 2.46 4.40 -6.83
N SER A 87 3.41 4.87 -6.02
CA SER A 87 4.71 5.30 -6.52
C SER A 87 5.77 4.22 -6.24
N LEU A 88 6.48 3.85 -7.30
CA LEU A 88 7.63 2.96 -7.19
C LEU A 88 8.87 3.81 -7.01
N GLY A 89 9.44 3.80 -5.80
CA GLY A 89 10.82 4.18 -5.57
C GLY A 89 11.75 3.19 -6.28
N ARG A 90 11.95 3.39 -7.59
CA ARG A 90 12.90 2.69 -8.46
C ARG A 90 12.85 1.16 -8.37
N ALA A 91 11.76 0.57 -8.85
CA ALA A 91 11.77 -0.78 -9.41
C ALA A 91 10.85 -0.77 -10.64
N ARG A 92 11.43 -0.72 -11.84
CA ARG A 92 10.65 -0.96 -13.06
C ARG A 92 10.11 -2.38 -12.98
N LYS A 93 8.79 -2.55 -12.90
CA LYS A 93 8.20 -3.73 -13.51
C LYS A 93 8.05 -3.40 -14.98
N THR A 94 9.10 -3.71 -15.76
CA THR A 94 8.88 -3.97 -17.19
C THR A 94 8.06 -5.25 -17.21
N ASP A 95 6.75 -5.09 -17.33
CA ASP A 95 5.87 -6.14 -17.81
C ASP A 95 6.31 -6.45 -19.23
N GLN A 96 6.76 -7.69 -19.43
CA GLN A 96 7.00 -8.31 -20.72
C GLN A 96 6.17 -9.59 -20.75
#